data_AF-A0A519KP42-F1
#
_entry.id   AF-A0A519KP42-F1
#
_cell.length_a   1.000
_cell.length_b   1.000
_cell.length_c   1.000
_cell.angle_alpha   90.00
_cell.angle_beta   90.00
_cell.angle_gamma   90.00
#
_symmetry.space_group_name_H-M   'P 1'
#
loop_
_entity.id
_entity.type
_entity.pdbx_description
1 polymer ?
#
loop_
_entity_poly.entity_id
_entity_poly.type
_entity_poly.pdbx_seq_one_letter_code
_entity_poly.pdbx_strand_id
1 'polypeptide(L)'
;MLNENKILGLEMLGNFINDFISKNEDSYSEKEERMAYLMKRSEIENPWFTIENQTYNLKQWAGLFTKANIENWLSKYQLAETPKRVGLILAGNIPIVGFHDIISVVL
;
A
#
# COMPACT_ATOMS: atom_id res chain seq x y z
N MET A 1 -19.50 -5.34 9.63
CA MET A 1 -18.89 -6.40 8.80
C MET A 1 -17.40 -6.12 8.73
N LEU A 2 -16.54 -6.99 9.26
CA LEU A 2 -15.10 -6.74 9.45
C LEU A 2 -14.37 -6.23 8.18
N ASN A 3 -14.86 -6.59 6.99
CA ASN A 3 -14.23 -6.26 5.72
C ASN A 3 -14.55 -4.86 5.20
N GLU A 4 -15.67 -4.26 5.60
CA GLU A 4 -16.02 -2.90 5.15
C GLU A 4 -15.02 -1.86 5.67
N ASN A 5 -14.62 -1.99 6.94
CA ASN A 5 -13.60 -1.12 7.54
C ASN A 5 -12.21 -1.33 6.91
N LYS A 6 -11.87 -2.57 6.51
CA LYS A 6 -10.59 -2.87 5.84
C LYS A 6 -10.56 -2.28 4.43
N ILE A 7 -11.65 -2.43 3.68
CA ILE A 7 -11.80 -1.84 2.34
C ILE A 7 -11.71 -0.31 2.43
N LEU A 8 -12.42 0.30 3.38
CA LEU A 8 -12.33 1.73 3.64
C LEU A 8 -10.90 2.16 4.00
N GLY A 9 -10.21 1.39 4.84
CA GLY A 9 -8.83 1.67 5.22
C GLY A 9 -7.86 1.66 4.02
N LEU A 10 -8.04 0.71 3.09
CA LEU A 10 -7.25 0.68 1.86
C LEU A 10 -7.60 1.84 0.93
N GLU A 11 -8.87 2.19 0.80
CA GLU A 11 -9.30 3.36 0.01
C GLU A 11 -8.72 4.67 0.56
N MET A 12 -8.75 4.86 1.88
CA MET A 12 -8.11 5.99 2.55
C MET A 12 -6.58 6.00 2.32
N LEU A 13 -5.93 4.83 2.33
CA LEU A 13 -4.50 4.72 2.03
C LEU A 13 -4.22 5.11 0.57
N GLY A 14 -5.03 4.67 -0.39
CA GLY A 14 -4.92 5.05 -1.80
C GLY A 14 -5.04 6.56 -1.99
N ASN A 15 -6.02 7.18 -1.34
CA ASN A 15 -6.19 8.64 -1.35
C ASN A 15 -4.98 9.36 -0.77
N PHE A 16 -4.49 8.92 0.40
CA PHE A 16 -3.27 9.48 1.01
C PHE A 16 -2.07 9.41 0.07
N ILE A 17 -1.85 8.27 -0.61
CA ILE A 17 -0.74 8.10 -1.55
C ILE A 17 -0.88 9.06 -2.74
N ASN A 18 -2.08 9.19 -3.32
CA ASN A 18 -2.32 10.11 -4.43
C ASN A 18 -2.10 11.58 -4.02
N ASP A 19 -2.58 11.96 -2.84
CA ASP A 19 -2.37 13.29 -2.28
C ASP A 19 -0.88 13.58 -2.08
N PHE A 20 -0.14 12.65 -1.47
CA PHE A 20 1.30 12.75 -1.27
C PHE A 20 2.08 12.93 -2.57
N ILE A 21 1.79 12.12 -3.61
CA ILE A 21 2.48 12.17 -4.90
C ILE A 21 2.16 13.46 -5.68
N SER A 22 0.97 14.02 -5.50
CA SER A 22 0.53 15.22 -6.23
C SER A 22 0.92 16.55 -5.58
N LYS A 23 1.33 16.52 -4.30
CA LYS A 23 1.72 17.70 -3.54
C LYS A 23 3.19 18.08 -3.76
N ASN A 24 3.45 19.38 -3.67
CA ASN A 24 4.82 19.91 -3.56
C ASN A 24 5.37 19.64 -2.15
N GLU A 25 6.66 19.33 -2.06
CA GLU A 25 7.35 19.01 -0.80
C GLU A 25 7.21 20.12 0.24
N ASP A 26 7.23 21.40 -0.17
CA ASP A 26 7.05 22.57 0.72
C ASP A 26 5.67 22.63 1.41
N SER A 27 4.72 21.79 0.97
CA SER A 27 3.35 21.73 1.49
C SER A 27 3.04 20.42 2.22
N TYR A 28 4.06 19.61 2.52
CA TYR A 28 3.88 18.36 3.23
C TYR A 28 3.47 18.59 4.69
N SER A 29 2.51 17.79 5.15
CA SER A 29 2.26 17.58 6.58
C SER A 29 3.37 16.73 7.20
N GLU A 30 3.42 16.69 8.53
CA GLU A 30 4.38 15.85 9.28
C GLU A 30 4.38 14.38 8.82
N LYS A 31 3.21 13.84 8.46
CA LYS A 31 3.10 12.46 7.95
C LYS A 31 3.71 12.29 6.57
N GLU A 32 3.56 13.29 5.71
CA GLU A 32 4.08 13.30 4.34
C GLU A 32 5.59 13.54 4.34
N GLU A 33 6.10 14.42 5.20
CA GLU A 33 7.55 14.58 5.44
C GLU A 33 8.17 13.26 5.92
N ARG A 34 7.51 12.57 6.86
CA ARG A 34 7.94 11.26 7.33
C ARG A 34 7.93 10.22 6.22
N MET A 35 6.92 10.23 5.34
CA MET A 35 6.85 9.34 4.18
C MET A 35 8.03 9.60 3.22
N ALA A 36 8.30 10.86 2.89
CA ALA A 36 9.42 11.25 2.03
C ALA A 36 10.78 10.82 2.63
N TYR A 37 10.97 11.04 3.94
CA TYR A 37 12.16 10.57 4.66
C TYR A 37 12.32 9.05 4.56
N LEU A 38 11.24 8.28 4.77
CA LEU A 38 11.28 6.81 4.68
C LEU A 38 11.61 6.32 3.28
N MET A 39 11.06 6.95 2.24
CA MET A 39 11.38 6.65 0.84
C MET A 39 12.86 6.95 0.54
N LYS A 40 13.40 8.05 1.05
CA LYS A 40 14.82 8.35 0.87
C LYS A 40 15.72 7.37 1.61
N ARG A 41 15.34 7.00 2.83
CA ARG A 41 16.08 6.02 3.62
C ARG A 41 16.08 4.63 2.98
N SER A 42 14.94 4.20 2.44
CA SER A 42 14.82 2.89 1.78
C SER A 42 15.66 2.81 0.50
N GLU A 43 15.81 3.91 -0.24
CA GLU A 43 16.72 4.01 -1.39
C GLU A 43 18.18 3.84 -0.98
N ILE A 44 18.59 4.44 0.15
CA ILE A 44 19.95 4.31 0.70
C ILE A 44 20.22 2.87 1.14
N GLU A 45 19.25 2.24 1.80
CA GLU A 45 19.35 0.87 2.30
C GLU A 45 19.26 -0.18 1.17
N ASN A 46 18.56 0.14 0.08
CA ASN A 46 18.35 -0.74 -1.06
C ASN A 46 18.35 0.04 -2.39
N PRO A 47 19.45 0.00 -3.17
CA PRO A 47 19.57 0.74 -4.43
C PRO A 47 18.54 0.39 -5.50
N TRP A 48 17.83 -0.74 -5.38
CA TRP A 48 16.70 -1.07 -6.27
C TRP A 48 15.47 -0.19 -6.02
N PHE A 49 15.38 0.43 -4.83
CA PHE A 49 14.27 1.25 -4.39
C PHE A 49 14.52 2.72 -4.72
N THR A 50 14.82 3.02 -5.99
CA THR A 50 14.92 4.42 -6.43
C THR A 50 13.64 5.18 -6.12
N ILE A 51 13.72 6.48 -5.83
CA ILE A 51 12.52 7.31 -5.58
C ILE A 51 11.52 7.19 -6.73
N GLU A 52 12.00 7.12 -7.97
CA GLU A 52 11.18 6.91 -9.16
C GLU A 52 10.43 5.58 -9.11
N ASN A 53 11.12 4.46 -8.84
CA ASN A 53 10.50 3.13 -8.76
C ASN A 53 9.51 3.04 -7.59
N GLN A 54 9.83 3.63 -6.45
CA GLN A 54 8.94 3.67 -5.30
C GLN A 54 7.67 4.46 -5.62
N THR A 55 7.82 5.65 -6.22
CA THR A 55 6.69 6.51 -6.62
C THR A 55 5.81 5.83 -7.66
N TYR A 56 6.42 5.18 -8.66
CA TYR A 56 5.70 4.41 -9.67
C TYR A 56 4.87 3.30 -9.04
N ASN A 57 5.46 2.46 -8.18
CA ASN A 57 4.76 1.36 -7.51
C ASN A 57 3.64 1.86 -6.59
N LEU A 58 3.88 2.93 -5.81
CA LEU A 58 2.87 3.55 -4.96
C LEU A 58 1.67 4.04 -5.78
N LYS A 59 1.92 4.69 -6.93
CA LYS A 59 0.86 5.14 -7.84
C LYS A 59 0.03 3.98 -8.40
N GLN A 60 0.67 2.86 -8.76
CA GLN A 60 -0.06 1.67 -9.22
C GLN A 60 -0.97 1.11 -8.11
N TRP A 61 -0.44 0.99 -6.89
CA TRP A 61 -1.23 0.53 -5.74
C TRP A 61 -2.40 1.46 -5.41
N ALA A 62 -2.16 2.78 -5.39
CA ALA A 62 -3.20 3.76 -5.13
C ALA A 62 -4.35 3.67 -6.15
N GLY A 63 -4.04 3.42 -7.43
CA GLY A 63 -5.05 3.19 -8.47
C GLY A 63 -5.88 1.92 -8.28
N LEU A 64 -5.34 0.91 -7.59
CA LEU A 64 -6.05 -0.32 -7.26
C LEU A 64 -6.92 -0.19 -6.01
N PHE A 65 -6.59 0.70 -5.07
CA PHE A 65 -7.33 0.89 -3.83
C PHE A 65 -8.58 1.75 -3.98
N THR A 66 -9.48 1.33 -4.86
CA THR A 66 -10.85 1.83 -4.91
C THR A 66 -11.79 0.78 -4.34
N LYS A 67 -12.86 1.22 -3.67
CA LYS A 67 -13.88 0.29 -3.14
C LYS A 67 -14.35 -0.70 -4.22
N ALA A 68 -14.65 -0.20 -5.42
CA ALA A 68 -15.11 -1.02 -6.55
C ALA A 68 -14.09 -2.08 -6.97
N ASN A 69 -12.80 -1.73 -7.06
CA ASN A 69 -11.75 -2.69 -7.44
C ASN A 69 -11.58 -3.79 -6.38
N ILE A 70 -11.58 -3.41 -5.09
CA ILE A 70 -11.39 -4.35 -3.99
C ILE A 70 -12.61 -5.27 -3.87
N GLU A 71 -13.84 -4.74 -3.92
CA GLU A 71 -15.06 -5.55 -3.89
C GLU A 71 -15.14 -6.53 -5.07
N ASN A 72 -14.79 -6.07 -6.28
CA ASN A 72 -14.72 -6.93 -7.46
C ASN A 72 -13.67 -8.03 -7.30
N TRP A 73 -12.50 -7.73 -6.72
CA TRP A 73 -11.48 -8.73 -6.42
C TRP A 73 -11.97 -9.76 -5.40
N LEU A 74 -12.55 -9.31 -4.28
CA LEU A 74 -13.02 -10.18 -3.19
C LEU A 74 -14.25 -11.00 -3.57
N SER A 75 -15.08 -10.54 -4.53
CA SER A 75 -16.29 -11.25 -4.99
C SER A 75 -16.02 -12.68 -5.50
N LYS A 76 -14.76 -12.98 -5.85
CA LYS A 76 -14.30 -14.27 -6.36
C LYS A 76 -13.95 -15.28 -5.27
N TYR A 77 -13.95 -14.87 -4.00
CA TYR A 77 -13.46 -15.68 -2.89
C TYR A 77 -14.53 -15.83 -1.80
N GLN A 78 -14.59 -17.02 -1.21
CA GLN A 78 -15.30 -17.22 0.04
C GLN A 78 -14.35 -16.90 1.20
N LEU A 79 -14.64 -15.81 1.91
CA LEU A 79 -13.77 -15.32 2.96
C LEU A 79 -13.86 -16.20 4.21
N ALA A 80 -12.72 -16.47 4.84
CA ALA A 80 -12.66 -17.31 6.02
C ALA A 80 -13.29 -16.59 7.23
N GLU A 81 -14.26 -17.23 7.86
CA GLU A 81 -14.92 -16.70 9.06
C GLU A 81 -14.03 -16.77 10.31
N THR A 82 -13.05 -17.68 10.29
CA THR A 82 -12.14 -17.92 11.42
C THR A 82 -10.77 -17.31 11.15
N PRO A 83 -10.30 -16.37 12.00
CA PRO A 83 -8.97 -15.81 11.89
C PRO A 83 -7.88 -16.88 12.02
N LYS A 84 -6.84 -16.78 11.19
CA LYS A 84 -5.68 -17.67 11.22
C LYS A 84 -4.41 -16.88 11.51
N ARG A 85 -3.44 -17.52 12.16
CA ARG A 85 -2.08 -16.99 12.25
C ARG A 85 -1.33 -17.38 10.98
N VAL A 86 -0.91 -16.39 10.20
CA VAL A 86 -0.21 -16.58 8.92
C VAL A 86 1.19 -15.98 9.03
N GLY A 87 2.21 -16.75 8.67
CA GLY A 87 3.59 -16.26 8.52
C GLY A 87 3.84 -15.84 7.08
N LEU A 88 4.49 -14.69 6.88
CA LEU A 88 4.81 -14.15 5.57
C LEU A 88 6.34 -14.10 5.37
N ILE A 89 6.80 -14.58 4.21
CA ILE A 89 8.18 -14.45 3.75
C ILE A 89 8.12 -13.69 2.43
N LEU A 90 8.47 -12.41 2.46
CA LEU A 90 8.24 -11.48 1.35
C LEU A 90 9.53 -11.24 0.56
N ALA A 91 9.41 -11.09 -0.75
CA ALA A 91 10.53 -10.68 -1.60
C ALA A 91 10.97 -9.23 -1.28
N GLY A 92 12.28 -8.99 -1.21
CA GLY A 92 12.86 -7.70 -0.81
C GLY A 92 13.53 -6.91 -1.94
N ASN A 93 13.51 -7.42 -3.17
CA ASN A 93 14.22 -6.85 -4.31
C ASN A 93 13.41 -5.84 -5.14
N ILE A 94 12.09 -5.77 -4.94
CA ILE A 94 11.19 -4.85 -5.65
C ILE A 94 10.42 -4.02 -4.61
N PRO A 95 10.31 -2.69 -4.78
CA PRO A 95 9.58 -1.85 -3.85
C PRO A 95 8.15 -2.35 -3.64
N ILE A 96 7.77 -2.60 -2.38
CA ILE A 96 6.37 -2.86 -1.98
C ILE A 96 5.80 -4.14 -2.63
N VAL A 97 6.63 -5.04 -3.20
CA VAL A 97 6.14 -6.26 -3.89
C VAL A 97 5.39 -7.20 -2.95
N GLY A 98 5.85 -7.34 -1.71
CA GLY A 98 5.19 -8.17 -0.69
C GLY A 98 3.89 -7.59 -0.14
N PHE A 99 3.50 -6.38 -0.57
CA PHE A 99 2.27 -5.76 -0.07
C PHE A 99 1.01 -6.49 -0.53
N HIS A 100 1.05 -7.12 -1.70
CA HIS A 100 0.00 -8.03 -2.18
C HIS A 100 -0.30 -9.14 -1.16
N ASP A 101 0.74 -9.76 -0.61
CA ASP A 101 0.59 -10.86 0.33
C ASP A 101 0.06 -10.36 1.67
N ILE A 102 0.49 -9.16 2.09
CA ILE A 102 -0.05 -8.49 3.28
C ILE A 102 -1.55 -8.23 3.12
N ILE A 103 -1.99 -7.60 2.02
CA ILE A 103 -3.41 -7.29 1.83
C ILE A 103 -4.25 -8.55 1.71
N SER A 104 -3.73 -9.62 1.09
CA SER A 104 -4.41 -10.91 0.93
C SER A 104 -4.60 -11.64 2.26
N VAL A 105 -3.70 -11.43 3.24
CA VAL A 105 -3.86 -11.96 4.60
C VAL A 105 -4.75 -11.07 5.46
N VAL A 106 -4.70 -9.75 5.24
CA VAL A 106 -5.48 -8.79 6.01
C VAL A 106 -6.94 -8.81 5.62
N LEU A 107 -7.30 -8.89 4.33
CA LEU A 107 -8.68 -8.83 3.82
C LEU A 107 -9.44 -10.13 4.05
#